data_AF-A0A925MIW8-F1
#
_entry.id   AF-A0A925MIW8-F1
#
_cell.length_a   1.000
_cell.length_b   1.000
_cell.length_c   1.000
_cell.angle_alpha   90.00
_cell.angle_beta   90.00
_cell.angle_gamma   90.00
#
_symmetry.space_group_name_H-M   'P 1'
#
loop_
_entity.id
_entity.type
_entity.pdbx_description
1 polymer ?
#
loop_
_entity_poly.entity_id
_entity_poly.type
_entity_poly.pdbx_seq_one_letter_code
_entity_poly.pdbx_strand_id
1 'polypeptide(L)'
;MAAAKALLRSGQPSRAEYVASVLTTSTRAGDAFLVLGEAAGRRLDSDASERSYQHALRIYRASSNDAGVCRAAIGLTGLWFARGEIAKAMATSHIAVESATRTGDASLRLYASLWRSDLLRHQGQLVAAEQELAHLASLARTPPEHAWVALKQGILYVELDLDMLARPPLERVLALAERRSISADIQTAAHLNLAWVERRAGNLAKARTHVEAAAAEDPDDADVRLNRALVFADENRLDDAAHELDLAARTEVSVKESWWIAYNQALIAGRRGRINDQLHALARSIEGVRTLSSRGGRYAPDIAASHRAPYLQQIGVHARRAEWAPVLQIVMELDALALLSTERSPAVQPNRARPTTTDSPFDATDLPAVDQVIAAWRGRHLVILAPDEQMLWRIDVRDGQVTGAAVGSSRELALMARRLEADPGDSSAADTLGAALLPADTTDGVVDVLLIGPIARTPLAALTHRGHLIVAHAALTRVLSILPRSPRRPSSAQSVVLGDPRDDLPHARAEALRVAARLGVAPQL
;
A
#
# COMPACT_ATOMS: atom_id res chain seq x y z
N MET A 1 -16.21 -18.47 33.37
CA MET A 1 -15.19 -17.77 32.54
C MET A 1 -14.20 -18.72 31.88
N ALA A 2 -13.44 -19.54 32.64
CA ALA A 2 -12.51 -20.51 32.05
C ALA A 2 -13.18 -21.45 31.03
N ALA A 3 -14.38 -21.96 31.34
CA ALA A 3 -15.18 -22.76 30.41
C ALA A 3 -15.52 -22.02 29.10
N ALA A 4 -15.95 -20.76 29.17
CA ALA A 4 -16.27 -19.97 27.97
C ALA A 4 -15.03 -19.73 27.08
N LYS A 5 -13.88 -19.41 27.68
CA LYS A 5 -12.59 -19.28 26.95
C LYS A 5 -12.11 -20.62 26.37
N ALA A 6 -12.38 -21.74 27.03
CA ALA A 6 -12.07 -23.06 26.48
C ALA A 6 -12.96 -23.37 25.26
N LEU A 7 -14.26 -23.06 25.34
CA LEU A 7 -15.22 -23.25 24.25
C LEU A 7 -14.84 -22.42 23.01
N LEU A 8 -14.38 -21.17 23.18
CA LEU A 8 -13.84 -20.37 22.08
C LEU A 8 -12.64 -21.04 21.42
N ARG A 9 -11.67 -21.50 22.22
CA ARG A 9 -10.47 -22.19 21.71
C ARG A 9 -10.79 -23.50 21.00
N SER A 10 -11.89 -24.16 21.35
CA SER A 10 -12.38 -25.37 20.68
C SER A 10 -13.35 -25.08 19.52
N GLY A 11 -13.39 -23.86 18.99
CA GLY A 11 -14.23 -23.52 17.83
C GLY A 11 -15.74 -23.55 18.09
N GLN A 12 -16.19 -23.35 19.33
CA GLN A 12 -17.61 -23.39 19.71
C GLN A 12 -18.11 -22.00 20.18
N PRO A 13 -18.14 -20.98 19.29
CA PRO A 13 -18.44 -19.60 19.67
C PRO A 13 -19.85 -19.44 20.27
N SER A 14 -20.87 -20.10 19.72
CA SER A 14 -22.26 -20.00 20.23
C SER A 14 -22.41 -20.54 21.66
N ARG A 15 -21.68 -21.61 22.00
CA ARG A 15 -21.68 -22.16 23.37
C ARG A 15 -20.89 -21.26 24.32
N ALA A 16 -19.76 -20.72 23.86
CA ALA A 16 -19.00 -19.76 24.64
C ALA A 16 -19.84 -18.52 24.99
N GLU A 17 -20.60 -18.01 24.01
CA GLU A 17 -21.53 -16.89 24.15
C GLU A 17 -22.61 -17.20 25.18
N TYR A 18 -23.26 -18.36 25.10
CA TYR A 18 -24.25 -18.79 26.10
C TYR A 18 -23.67 -18.75 27.52
N VAL A 19 -22.49 -19.34 27.72
CA VAL A 19 -21.83 -19.36 29.05
C VAL A 19 -21.38 -17.97 29.50
N ALA A 20 -20.94 -17.10 28.59
CA ALA A 20 -20.52 -15.74 28.90
C ALA A 20 -21.71 -14.83 29.23
N SER A 21 -22.85 -14.99 28.55
CA SER A 21 -24.04 -14.15 28.71
C SER A 21 -24.56 -14.11 30.17
N VAL A 22 -24.51 -15.25 30.87
CA VAL A 22 -24.93 -15.39 32.27
C VAL A 22 -24.04 -14.57 33.23
N LEU A 23 -22.83 -14.22 32.80
CA LEU A 23 -21.85 -13.49 33.63
C LEU A 23 -21.84 -11.98 33.37
N THR A 24 -22.69 -11.46 32.46
CA THR A 24 -22.72 -10.05 32.05
C THR A 24 -23.14 -9.07 33.14
N THR A 25 -23.84 -9.55 34.18
CA THR A 25 -24.25 -8.75 35.34
C THR A 25 -23.37 -9.00 36.57
N SER A 26 -22.34 -9.84 36.46
CA SER A 26 -21.47 -10.23 37.57
C SER A 26 -20.26 -9.30 37.72
N THR A 27 -19.45 -9.50 38.76
CA THR A 27 -18.13 -8.85 38.90
C THR A 27 -17.15 -9.20 37.77
N ARG A 28 -17.45 -10.23 36.98
CA ARG A 28 -16.71 -10.63 35.77
C ARG A 28 -17.34 -10.12 34.48
N ALA A 29 -18.22 -9.13 34.54
CA ALA A 29 -18.89 -8.57 33.37
C ALA A 29 -17.90 -8.14 32.26
N GLY A 30 -16.80 -7.49 32.63
CA GLY A 30 -15.76 -7.09 31.66
C GLY A 30 -15.18 -8.28 30.88
N ASP A 31 -14.86 -9.38 31.57
CA ASP A 31 -14.35 -10.61 30.95
C ASP A 31 -15.44 -11.30 30.11
N ALA A 32 -16.69 -11.26 30.57
CA ALA A 32 -17.82 -11.80 29.83
C ALA A 32 -18.00 -11.09 28.49
N PHE A 33 -18.00 -9.75 28.50
CA PHE A 33 -18.12 -8.95 27.28
C PHE A 33 -16.92 -9.10 26.34
N LEU A 34 -15.71 -9.36 26.84
CA LEU A 34 -14.57 -9.73 25.97
C LEU A 34 -14.86 -11.03 25.21
N VAL A 35 -15.31 -12.08 25.91
CA VAL A 35 -15.62 -13.38 25.31
C VAL A 35 -16.78 -13.28 24.33
N LEU A 36 -17.81 -12.49 24.65
CA LEU A 36 -18.93 -12.21 23.74
C LEU A 36 -18.45 -11.50 22.47
N GLY A 37 -17.55 -10.52 22.61
CA GLY A 37 -16.93 -9.82 21.48
C GLY A 37 -16.18 -10.76 20.55
N GLU A 38 -15.37 -11.66 21.11
CA GLU A 38 -14.62 -12.66 20.33
C GLU A 38 -15.55 -13.69 19.68
N ALA A 39 -16.54 -14.19 20.41
CA ALA A 39 -17.52 -15.15 19.89
C ALA A 39 -18.31 -14.58 18.71
N ALA A 40 -18.81 -13.35 18.85
CA ALA A 40 -19.52 -12.65 17.78
C ALA A 40 -18.61 -12.43 16.56
N GLY A 41 -17.35 -12.03 16.78
CA GLY A 41 -16.37 -11.86 15.71
C GLY A 41 -16.12 -13.16 14.93
N ARG A 42 -16.00 -14.31 15.59
CA ARG A 42 -15.87 -15.62 14.93
C ARG A 42 -17.12 -16.05 14.15
N ARG A 43 -18.28 -15.46 14.43
CA ARG A 43 -19.53 -15.64 13.66
C ARG A 43 -19.73 -14.56 12.59
N LEU A 44 -18.72 -13.71 12.38
CA LEU A 44 -18.78 -12.55 11.48
C LEU A 44 -19.87 -11.53 11.84
N ASP A 45 -20.46 -11.62 13.05
CA ASP A 45 -21.39 -10.63 13.60
C ASP A 45 -20.60 -9.45 14.15
N SER A 46 -20.17 -8.62 13.21
CA SER A 46 -19.27 -7.52 13.47
C SER A 46 -19.90 -6.50 14.44
N ASP A 47 -21.21 -6.29 14.38
CA ASP A 47 -21.89 -5.26 15.19
C ASP A 47 -22.07 -5.72 16.63
N ALA A 48 -22.42 -7.00 16.85
CA ALA A 48 -22.43 -7.56 18.20
C ALA A 48 -21.01 -7.61 18.80
N SER A 49 -20.00 -7.90 17.97
CA SER A 49 -18.60 -7.87 18.38
C SER A 49 -18.19 -6.48 18.87
N GLU A 50 -18.51 -5.44 18.09
CA GLU A 50 -18.23 -4.04 18.43
C GLU A 50 -18.87 -3.64 19.76
N ARG A 51 -20.18 -3.84 19.89
CA ARG A 51 -20.95 -3.47 21.10
C ARG A 51 -20.38 -4.14 22.34
N SER A 52 -19.99 -5.42 22.22
CA SER A 52 -19.44 -6.21 23.32
C SER A 52 -18.05 -5.70 23.73
N TYR A 53 -17.13 -5.49 22.79
CA TYR A 53 -15.81 -4.95 23.14
C TYR A 53 -15.89 -3.52 23.69
N GLN A 54 -16.78 -2.67 23.17
CA GLN A 54 -17.01 -1.32 23.73
C GLN A 54 -17.56 -1.38 25.17
N HIS A 55 -18.45 -2.32 25.48
CA HIS A 55 -18.91 -2.54 26.86
C HIS A 55 -17.76 -3.01 27.76
N ALA A 56 -16.98 -4.00 27.34
CA ALA A 56 -15.82 -4.47 28.08
C ALA A 56 -14.84 -3.32 28.37
N LEU A 57 -14.52 -2.51 27.35
CA LEU A 57 -13.62 -1.36 27.46
C LEU A 57 -14.13 -0.34 28.50
N ARG A 58 -15.43 -0.01 28.50
CA ARG A 58 -16.02 0.91 29.49
C ARG A 58 -15.93 0.36 30.91
N ILE A 59 -16.25 -0.92 31.10
CA ILE A 59 -16.17 -1.57 32.42
C ILE A 59 -14.72 -1.57 32.95
N TYR A 60 -13.75 -1.92 32.11
CA TYR A 60 -12.35 -1.94 32.52
C TYR A 60 -11.78 -0.55 32.81
N ARG A 61 -12.18 0.49 32.06
CA ARG A 61 -11.83 1.87 32.38
C ARG A 61 -12.39 2.32 33.73
N ALA A 62 -13.66 2.03 33.99
CA ALA A 62 -14.32 2.38 35.26
C ALA A 62 -13.69 1.69 36.48
N SER A 63 -13.10 0.51 36.28
CA SER A 63 -12.40 -0.27 37.30
C SER A 63 -10.88 -0.08 37.31
N SER A 64 -10.35 0.86 36.50
CA SER A 64 -8.90 1.12 36.36
C SER A 64 -8.06 -0.13 36.06
N ASN A 65 -8.63 -1.08 35.31
CA ASN A 65 -7.96 -2.32 34.93
C ASN A 65 -7.28 -2.19 33.56
N ASP A 66 -6.05 -1.69 33.54
CA ASP A 66 -5.30 -1.44 32.29
C ASP A 66 -5.08 -2.71 31.44
N ALA A 67 -4.94 -3.88 32.06
CA ALA A 67 -4.81 -5.15 31.33
C ALA A 67 -6.11 -5.50 30.59
N GLY A 68 -7.26 -5.28 31.22
CA GLY A 68 -8.57 -5.43 30.61
C GLY A 68 -8.82 -4.42 29.49
N VAL A 69 -8.45 -3.14 29.72
CA VAL A 69 -8.50 -2.08 28.69
C VAL A 69 -7.68 -2.47 27.47
N CYS A 70 -6.45 -2.95 27.67
CA CYS A 70 -5.58 -3.40 26.58
C CYS A 70 -6.24 -4.52 25.76
N ARG A 71 -6.73 -5.59 26.41
CA ARG A 71 -7.36 -6.73 25.70
C ARG A 71 -8.61 -6.31 24.92
N ALA A 72 -9.45 -5.45 25.50
CA ALA A 72 -10.64 -4.93 24.81
C ALA A 72 -10.26 -4.05 23.61
N ALA A 73 -9.23 -3.21 23.78
CA ALA A 73 -8.72 -2.35 22.72
C ALA A 73 -8.10 -3.17 21.58
N ILE A 74 -7.34 -4.23 21.87
CA ILE A 74 -6.83 -5.20 20.87
C ILE A 74 -7.98 -5.82 20.08
N GLY A 75 -9.04 -6.28 20.76
CA GLY A 75 -10.23 -6.84 20.10
C GLY A 75 -10.91 -5.84 19.16
N LEU A 76 -11.05 -4.58 19.58
CA LEU A 76 -11.56 -3.51 18.73
C LEU A 76 -10.62 -3.22 17.55
N THR A 77 -9.30 -3.21 17.77
CA THR A 77 -8.33 -2.99 16.70
C THR A 77 -8.48 -4.04 15.60
N GLY A 78 -8.53 -5.32 15.96
CA GLY A 78 -8.73 -6.40 14.99
C GLY A 78 -10.06 -6.30 14.25
N LEU A 79 -11.15 -5.97 14.96
CA LEU A 79 -12.46 -5.75 14.35
C LEU A 79 -12.44 -4.59 13.34
N TRP A 80 -11.93 -3.43 13.73
CA TRP A 80 -11.87 -2.26 12.85
C TRP A 80 -10.98 -2.51 11.65
N PHE A 81 -9.87 -3.20 11.85
CA PHE A 81 -8.97 -3.61 10.79
C PHE A 81 -9.66 -4.53 9.78
N ALA A 82 -10.40 -5.55 10.22
CA ALA A 82 -11.16 -6.44 9.34
C ALA A 82 -12.24 -5.69 8.53
N ARG A 83 -12.84 -4.63 9.09
CA ARG A 83 -13.81 -3.76 8.38
C ARG A 83 -13.16 -2.79 7.38
N GLY A 84 -11.83 -2.68 7.37
CA GLY A 84 -11.08 -1.67 6.60
C GLY A 84 -11.10 -0.27 7.23
N GLU A 85 -11.56 -0.13 8.47
CA GLU A 85 -11.67 1.14 9.21
C GLU A 85 -10.33 1.52 9.85
N ILE A 86 -9.31 1.75 9.02
CA ILE A 86 -7.91 1.88 9.45
C ILE A 86 -7.71 3.02 10.47
N ALA A 87 -8.43 4.13 10.34
CA ALA A 87 -8.35 5.22 11.30
C ALA A 87 -8.82 4.82 12.71
N LYS A 88 -9.93 4.07 12.82
CA LYS A 88 -10.44 3.56 14.11
C LYS A 88 -9.53 2.45 14.66
N ALA A 89 -8.99 1.60 13.79
CA ALA A 89 -8.03 0.58 14.17
C ALA A 89 -6.75 1.20 14.77
N MET A 90 -6.22 2.25 14.15
CA MET A 90 -5.07 3.00 14.68
C MET A 90 -5.36 3.67 16.03
N ALA A 91 -6.52 4.32 16.18
CA ALA A 91 -6.89 4.96 17.43
C ALA A 91 -7.02 3.94 18.58
N THR A 92 -7.61 2.78 18.31
CA THR A 92 -7.75 1.70 19.31
C THR A 92 -6.43 0.98 19.61
N SER A 93 -5.56 0.83 18.61
CA SER A 93 -4.22 0.27 18.78
C SER A 93 -3.38 1.14 19.72
N HIS A 94 -3.47 2.47 19.59
CA HIS A 94 -2.81 3.39 20.52
C HIS A 94 -3.26 3.18 21.96
N ILE A 95 -4.58 3.06 22.20
CA ILE A 95 -5.13 2.76 23.53
C ILE A 95 -4.58 1.44 24.07
N ALA A 96 -4.46 0.41 23.22
CA ALA A 96 -3.92 -0.88 23.61
C ALA A 96 -2.45 -0.77 24.05
N VAL A 97 -1.60 -0.12 23.26
CA VAL A 97 -0.16 0.05 23.54
C VAL A 97 0.08 0.88 24.80
N GLU A 98 -0.64 2.00 24.97
CA GLU A 98 -0.53 2.83 26.18
C GLU A 98 -0.93 2.04 27.43
N SER A 99 -2.04 1.31 27.37
CA SER A 99 -2.53 0.53 28.51
C SER A 99 -1.60 -0.62 28.84
N ALA A 100 -1.08 -1.33 27.83
CA ALA A 100 -0.06 -2.37 28.01
C ALA A 100 1.27 -1.82 28.57
N THR A 101 1.59 -0.56 28.28
CA THR A 101 2.77 0.09 28.85
C THR A 101 2.59 0.32 30.34
N ARG A 102 1.41 0.81 30.76
CA ARG A 102 1.08 1.04 32.18
C ARG A 102 1.02 -0.25 33.01
N THR A 103 0.65 -1.39 32.44
CA THR A 103 0.65 -2.66 33.18
C THR A 103 2.06 -3.19 33.48
N GLY A 104 3.07 -2.78 32.71
CA GLY A 104 4.41 -3.38 32.75
C GLY A 104 4.48 -4.82 32.21
N ASP A 105 3.38 -5.35 31.68
CA ASP A 105 3.28 -6.71 31.14
C ASP A 105 3.89 -6.75 29.71
N ALA A 106 5.04 -7.42 29.60
CA ALA A 106 5.78 -7.52 28.34
C ALA A 106 4.99 -8.26 27.24
N SER A 107 4.21 -9.27 27.61
CA SER A 107 3.40 -10.05 26.65
C SER A 107 2.25 -9.20 26.12
N LEU A 108 1.53 -8.48 26.99
CA LEU A 108 0.48 -7.55 26.54
C LEU A 108 1.04 -6.45 25.64
N ARG A 109 2.22 -5.92 25.96
CA ARG A 109 2.88 -4.90 25.14
C ARG A 109 3.22 -5.47 23.76
N LEU A 110 3.78 -6.68 23.71
CA LEU A 110 4.11 -7.36 22.46
C LEU A 110 2.87 -7.52 21.56
N TYR A 111 1.77 -8.06 22.08
CA TYR A 111 0.55 -8.26 21.28
C TYR A 111 -0.09 -6.94 20.81
N ALA A 112 -0.11 -5.91 21.66
CA ALA A 112 -0.61 -4.60 21.26
C ALA A 112 0.23 -3.96 20.13
N SER A 113 1.56 -4.07 20.24
CA SER A 113 2.50 -3.58 19.24
C SER A 113 2.50 -4.40 17.95
N LEU A 114 2.22 -5.70 17.99
CA LEU A 114 2.04 -6.51 16.76
C LEU A 114 0.91 -5.95 15.88
N TRP A 115 -0.24 -5.61 16.49
CA TRP A 115 -1.33 -4.97 15.75
C TRP A 115 -0.94 -3.61 15.16
N ARG A 116 -0.15 -2.83 15.90
CA ARG A 116 0.40 -1.57 15.37
C ARG A 116 1.29 -1.81 14.15
N SER A 117 2.14 -2.83 14.19
CA SER A 117 3.01 -3.18 13.07
C SER A 117 2.21 -3.58 11.82
N ASP A 118 1.12 -4.34 11.97
CA ASP A 118 0.22 -4.67 10.86
C ASP A 118 -0.45 -3.43 10.27
N LEU A 119 -0.89 -2.49 11.12
CA LEU A 119 -1.51 -1.26 10.66
C LEU A 119 -0.53 -0.36 9.90
N LEU A 120 0.71 -0.24 10.37
CA LEU A 120 1.78 0.47 9.65
C LEU A 120 2.04 -0.17 8.28
N ARG A 121 2.11 -1.50 8.25
CA ARG A 121 2.32 -2.27 7.03
C ARG A 121 1.20 -2.02 6.00
N HIS A 122 -0.06 -2.02 6.45
CA HIS A 122 -1.22 -1.73 5.61
C HIS A 122 -1.32 -0.27 5.12
N GLN A 123 -0.63 0.66 5.78
CA GLN A 123 -0.46 2.04 5.31
C GLN A 123 0.74 2.18 4.36
N GLY A 124 1.43 1.09 4.01
CA GLY A 124 2.66 1.14 3.23
C GLY A 124 3.87 1.70 4.00
N GLN A 125 3.77 1.89 5.31
CA GLN A 125 4.89 2.32 6.17
C GLN A 125 5.79 1.14 6.54
N LEU A 126 6.31 0.45 5.52
CA LEU A 126 6.98 -0.85 5.66
C LEU A 126 8.26 -0.76 6.51
N VAL A 127 9.03 0.33 6.39
CA VAL A 127 10.25 0.55 7.21
C VAL A 127 9.90 0.73 8.69
N ALA A 128 8.84 1.48 9.01
CA ALA A 128 8.41 1.65 10.39
C ALA A 128 7.89 0.33 10.98
N ALA A 129 7.15 -0.46 10.17
CA ALA A 129 6.72 -1.79 10.56
C ALA A 129 7.90 -2.74 10.82
N GLU A 130 8.96 -2.68 10.00
CA GLU A 130 10.19 -3.46 10.17
C GLU A 130 10.87 -3.13 11.51
N GLN A 131 11.07 -1.84 11.79
CA GLN A 131 11.71 -1.38 13.03
C GLN A 131 10.93 -1.84 14.27
N GLU A 132 9.59 -1.74 14.22
CA GLU A 132 8.71 -2.22 15.28
C GLU A 132 8.89 -3.74 15.48
N LEU A 133 8.84 -4.54 14.40
CA LEU A 133 8.99 -5.99 14.47
C LEU A 133 10.38 -6.44 14.93
N ALA A 134 11.43 -5.74 14.53
CA ALA A 134 12.79 -5.99 15.00
C ALA A 134 12.90 -5.76 16.52
N HIS A 135 12.28 -4.69 17.03
CA HIS A 135 12.20 -4.46 18.46
C HIS A 135 11.40 -5.55 19.18
N LEU A 136 10.22 -5.92 18.65
CA LEU A 136 9.38 -6.98 19.22
C LEU A 136 10.06 -8.35 19.29
N ALA A 137 10.91 -8.67 18.31
CA ALA A 137 11.69 -9.90 18.32
C ALA A 137 12.61 -10.02 19.55
N SER A 138 13.13 -8.89 20.05
CA SER A 138 13.93 -8.84 21.27
C SER A 138 13.11 -8.98 22.56
N LEU A 139 11.79 -8.76 22.48
CA LEU A 139 10.88 -8.79 23.63
C LEU A 139 10.15 -10.13 23.79
N ALA A 140 10.05 -10.92 22.72
CA ALA A 140 9.40 -12.23 22.73
C ALA A 140 10.11 -13.20 23.69
N ARG A 141 9.34 -13.91 24.52
CA ARG A 141 9.86 -14.82 25.55
C ARG A 141 9.34 -16.23 25.43
N THR A 142 8.14 -16.39 24.90
CA THR A 142 7.46 -17.68 24.78
C THR A 142 7.43 -18.17 23.34
N PRO A 143 7.35 -19.49 23.09
CA PRO A 143 7.23 -20.02 21.73
C PRO A 143 6.09 -19.40 20.90
N PRO A 144 4.86 -19.19 21.44
CA PRO A 144 3.81 -18.47 20.72
C PRO A 144 4.17 -17.03 20.33
N GLU A 145 4.85 -16.29 21.20
CA GLU A 145 5.28 -14.91 20.90
C GLU A 145 6.34 -14.89 19.81
N HIS A 146 7.34 -15.79 19.89
CA HIS A 146 8.35 -15.93 18.84
C HIS A 146 7.72 -16.29 17.50
N ALA A 147 6.73 -17.20 17.48
CA ALA A 147 6.03 -17.57 16.27
C ALA A 147 5.22 -16.42 15.68
N TRP A 148 4.49 -15.64 16.49
CA TRP A 148 3.77 -14.47 16.01
C TRP A 148 4.70 -13.42 15.41
N VAL A 149 5.78 -13.08 16.11
CA VAL A 149 6.74 -12.09 15.59
C VAL A 149 7.40 -12.60 14.30
N ALA A 150 7.82 -13.88 14.26
CA ALA A 150 8.41 -14.46 13.07
C ALA A 150 7.42 -14.50 11.89
N LEU A 151 6.15 -14.88 12.12
CA LEU A 151 5.13 -14.83 11.08
C LEU A 151 4.98 -13.42 10.49
N LYS A 152 4.89 -12.40 11.36
CA LYS A 152 4.73 -11.01 10.92
C LYS A 152 5.97 -10.48 10.19
N GLN A 153 7.18 -10.85 10.62
CA GLN A 153 8.41 -10.57 9.87
C GLN A 153 8.40 -11.21 8.48
N GLY A 154 8.00 -12.48 8.39
CA GLY A 154 7.86 -13.18 7.11
C GLY A 154 6.92 -12.48 6.16
N ILE A 155 5.71 -12.13 6.62
CA ILE A 155 4.71 -11.38 5.83
C ILE A 155 5.27 -10.02 5.37
N LEU A 156 5.93 -9.27 6.27
CA LEU A 156 6.52 -7.98 5.92
C LEU A 156 7.57 -8.13 4.81
N TYR A 157 8.46 -9.11 4.92
CA TYR A 157 9.48 -9.33 3.90
C TYR A 157 8.89 -9.84 2.58
N VAL A 158 7.77 -10.58 2.60
CA VAL A 158 7.02 -10.91 1.38
C VAL A 158 6.57 -9.63 0.67
N GLU A 159 6.03 -8.66 1.40
CA GLU A 159 5.53 -7.39 0.85
C GLU A 159 6.62 -6.42 0.41
N LEU A 160 7.82 -6.55 0.97
CA LEU A 160 9.01 -5.83 0.52
C LEU A 160 9.68 -6.49 -0.70
N ASP A 161 9.11 -7.58 -1.24
CA ASP A 161 9.71 -8.42 -2.28
C ASP A 161 11.11 -8.97 -1.89
N LEU A 162 11.32 -9.21 -0.60
CA LEU A 162 12.55 -9.76 -0.02
C LEU A 162 12.39 -11.25 0.32
N ASP A 163 12.06 -12.06 -0.67
CA ASP A 163 11.74 -13.50 -0.53
C ASP A 163 12.78 -14.30 0.26
N MET A 164 14.06 -14.03 0.01
CA MET A 164 15.17 -14.71 0.69
C MET A 164 15.21 -14.39 2.19
N LEU A 165 14.76 -13.20 2.60
CA LEU A 165 14.64 -12.81 4.01
C LEU A 165 13.30 -13.26 4.62
N ALA A 166 12.26 -13.42 3.81
CA ALA A 166 10.95 -13.90 4.25
C ALA A 166 10.97 -15.37 4.66
N ARG A 167 11.73 -16.21 3.95
CA ARG A 167 11.74 -17.67 4.18
C ARG A 167 12.18 -18.07 5.60
N PRO A 168 13.35 -17.66 6.13
CA PRO A 168 13.81 -18.11 7.45
C PRO A 168 12.83 -17.84 8.61
N PRO A 169 12.20 -16.64 8.75
CA PRO A 169 11.19 -16.44 9.79
C PRO A 169 9.97 -17.35 9.63
N LEU A 170 9.49 -17.60 8.42
CA LEU A 170 8.34 -18.48 8.20
C LEU A 170 8.66 -19.95 8.50
N GLU A 171 9.85 -20.43 8.13
CA GLU A 171 10.32 -21.78 8.50
C GLU A 171 10.45 -21.93 10.02
N ARG A 172 10.90 -20.88 10.74
CA ARG A 172 10.92 -20.89 12.21
C ARG A 172 9.53 -21.06 12.81
N VAL A 173 8.48 -20.51 12.20
CA VAL A 173 7.09 -20.72 12.66
C VAL A 173 6.74 -22.20 12.60
N LEU A 174 7.02 -22.87 11.48
CA LEU A 174 6.74 -24.29 11.30
C LEU A 174 7.57 -25.18 12.24
N ALA A 175 8.83 -24.84 12.49
CA ALA A 175 9.66 -25.57 13.46
C ALA A 175 9.12 -25.46 14.91
N LEU A 176 8.46 -24.36 15.26
CA LEU A 176 7.77 -24.20 16.55
C LEU A 176 6.44 -24.97 16.59
N ALA A 177 5.80 -25.16 15.43
CA ALA A 177 4.57 -25.91 15.28
C ALA A 177 4.73 -27.42 15.50
N GLU A 178 5.80 -28.02 14.99
CA GLU A 178 6.13 -29.43 15.21
C GLU A 178 6.24 -29.78 16.69
N ARG A 179 6.60 -28.79 17.53
CA ARG A 179 6.65 -28.89 18.99
C ARG A 179 5.29 -28.68 19.67
N ARG A 180 4.19 -28.69 18.89
CA ARG A 180 2.79 -28.43 19.30
C ARG A 180 2.62 -27.18 20.16
N SER A 181 3.42 -26.16 19.89
CA SER A 181 3.52 -24.98 20.74
C SER A 181 2.69 -23.78 20.24
N ILE A 182 2.03 -23.89 19.08
CA ILE A 182 1.28 -22.79 18.44
C ILE A 182 -0.01 -23.29 17.78
N SER A 183 -0.95 -22.38 17.49
CA SER A 183 -2.26 -22.71 16.88
C SER A 183 -2.15 -23.10 15.40
N ALA A 184 -3.15 -23.83 14.90
CA ALA A 184 -3.26 -24.20 13.48
C ALA A 184 -3.29 -22.97 12.57
N ASP A 185 -4.05 -21.93 12.92
CA ASP A 185 -4.17 -20.70 12.12
C ASP A 185 -2.80 -20.05 11.80
N ILE A 186 -1.87 -20.05 12.76
CA ILE A 186 -0.52 -19.50 12.58
C ILE A 186 0.29 -20.38 11.61
N GLN A 187 0.10 -21.70 11.67
CA GLN A 187 0.76 -22.67 10.78
C GLN A 187 0.24 -22.52 9.35
N THR A 188 -1.09 -22.46 9.19
CA THR A 188 -1.76 -22.21 7.91
C THR A 188 -1.24 -20.92 7.29
N ALA A 189 -1.21 -19.82 8.04
CA ALA A 189 -0.66 -18.55 7.56
C ALA A 189 0.81 -18.66 7.14
N ALA A 190 1.65 -19.38 7.90
CA ALA A 190 3.06 -19.59 7.56
C ALA A 190 3.21 -20.43 6.27
N HIS A 191 2.42 -21.48 6.12
CA HIS A 191 2.38 -22.30 4.91
C HIS A 191 1.97 -21.49 3.68
N LEU A 192 0.91 -20.69 3.76
CA LEU A 192 0.46 -19.85 2.64
C LEU A 192 1.52 -18.81 2.23
N ASN A 193 2.18 -18.19 3.20
CA ASN A 193 3.28 -17.26 2.90
C ASN A 193 4.52 -17.97 2.32
N LEU A 194 4.85 -19.18 2.79
CA LEU A 194 5.92 -19.98 2.18
C LEU A 194 5.56 -20.44 0.78
N ALA A 195 4.30 -20.80 0.52
CA ALA A 195 3.83 -21.11 -0.82
C ALA A 195 4.07 -19.94 -1.77
N TRP A 196 3.73 -18.72 -1.33
CA TRP A 196 4.00 -17.50 -2.08
C TRP A 196 5.50 -17.29 -2.37
N VAL A 197 6.35 -17.42 -1.34
CA VAL A 197 7.81 -17.27 -1.48
C VAL A 197 8.39 -18.32 -2.42
N GLU A 198 8.00 -19.59 -2.29
CA GLU A 198 8.50 -20.68 -3.14
C GLU A 198 8.02 -20.54 -4.59
N ARG A 199 6.80 -20.02 -4.78
CA ARG A 199 6.27 -19.69 -6.10
C ARG A 199 7.13 -18.63 -6.80
N ARG A 200 7.43 -17.50 -6.13
CA ARG A 200 8.30 -16.45 -6.69
C ARG A 200 9.74 -16.93 -6.94
N ALA A 201 10.20 -17.91 -6.18
CA ALA A 201 11.48 -18.57 -6.41
C ALA A 201 11.47 -19.62 -7.54
N GLY A 202 10.32 -19.89 -8.17
CA GLY A 202 10.17 -20.90 -9.22
C GLY A 202 10.08 -22.35 -8.71
N ASN A 203 10.04 -22.57 -7.39
CA ASN A 203 9.97 -23.88 -6.76
C ASN A 203 8.52 -24.37 -6.64
N LEU A 204 7.82 -24.52 -7.77
CA LEU A 204 6.38 -24.79 -7.82
C LEU A 204 5.97 -26.07 -7.05
N ALA A 205 6.82 -27.10 -7.03
CA ALA A 205 6.58 -28.32 -6.26
C ALA A 205 6.49 -28.04 -4.74
N LYS A 206 7.40 -27.22 -4.20
CA LYS A 206 7.37 -26.82 -2.79
C LYS A 206 6.20 -25.90 -2.49
N ALA A 207 5.92 -24.97 -3.41
CA ALA A 207 4.76 -24.09 -3.28
C ALA A 207 3.47 -24.90 -3.14
N ARG A 208 3.27 -25.90 -4.01
CA ARG A 208 2.17 -26.85 -3.92
C ARG A 208 2.15 -27.57 -2.57
N THR A 209 3.27 -28.14 -2.12
CA THR A 209 3.33 -28.83 -0.82
C THR A 209 2.83 -27.95 0.32
N HIS A 210 3.21 -26.67 0.33
CA HIS A 210 2.75 -25.75 1.36
C HIS A 210 1.28 -25.38 1.23
N VAL A 211 0.75 -25.17 0.01
CA VAL A 211 -0.68 -24.95 -0.19
C VAL A 211 -1.50 -26.16 0.27
N GLU A 212 -1.10 -27.38 -0.06
CA GLU A 212 -1.81 -28.59 0.35
C GLU A 212 -1.74 -28.82 1.87
N ALA A 213 -0.64 -28.43 2.51
CA ALA A 213 -0.53 -28.46 3.97
C ALA A 213 -1.52 -27.48 4.63
N ALA A 214 -1.69 -26.28 4.07
CA ALA A 214 -2.70 -25.33 4.53
C ALA A 214 -4.14 -25.83 4.25
N ALA A 215 -4.37 -26.42 3.08
CA ALA A 215 -5.68 -26.96 2.68
C ALA A 215 -6.12 -28.17 3.50
N ALA A 216 -5.20 -28.87 4.19
CA ALA A 216 -5.53 -29.95 5.10
C ALA A 216 -6.30 -29.47 6.35
N GLU A 217 -6.14 -28.21 6.74
CA GLU A 217 -6.88 -27.59 7.85
C GLU A 217 -8.25 -27.08 7.40
N ASP A 218 -8.28 -26.30 6.32
CA ASP A 218 -9.51 -25.81 5.70
C ASP A 218 -9.31 -25.65 4.17
N PRO A 219 -9.83 -26.58 3.34
CA PRO A 219 -9.70 -26.50 1.89
C PRO A 219 -10.62 -25.47 1.24
N ASP A 220 -11.62 -24.98 1.98
CA ASP A 220 -12.61 -24.02 1.52
C ASP A 220 -12.24 -22.57 1.86
N ASP A 221 -11.23 -22.37 2.70
CA ASP A 221 -10.68 -21.06 3.05
C ASP A 221 -10.26 -20.24 1.81
N ALA A 222 -10.61 -18.96 1.83
CA ALA A 222 -10.42 -18.06 0.69
C ALA A 222 -8.93 -17.86 0.35
N ASP A 223 -8.06 -17.73 1.36
CA ASP A 223 -6.64 -17.53 1.16
C ASP A 223 -5.96 -18.81 0.66
N VAL A 224 -6.40 -19.98 1.13
CA VAL A 224 -5.96 -21.28 0.59
C VAL A 224 -6.30 -21.39 -0.89
N ARG A 225 -7.56 -21.10 -1.28
CA ARG A 225 -8.02 -21.15 -2.67
C ARG A 225 -7.27 -20.16 -3.55
N LEU A 226 -7.08 -18.93 -3.07
CA LEU A 226 -6.28 -17.92 -3.75
C LEU A 226 -4.84 -18.42 -4.00
N ASN A 227 -4.15 -18.93 -2.98
CA ASN A 227 -2.78 -19.40 -3.15
C ASN A 227 -2.69 -20.62 -4.07
N ARG A 228 -3.67 -21.54 -4.01
CA ARG A 228 -3.79 -22.66 -4.96
C ARG A 228 -3.96 -22.18 -6.40
N ALA A 229 -4.80 -21.18 -6.62
CA ALA A 229 -4.98 -20.57 -7.93
C ALA A 229 -3.68 -19.98 -8.49
N LEU A 230 -2.89 -19.31 -7.64
CA LEU A 230 -1.62 -18.73 -8.05
C LEU A 230 -0.59 -19.80 -8.43
N VAL A 231 -0.53 -20.91 -7.68
CA VAL A 231 0.32 -22.06 -8.04
C VAL A 231 -0.12 -22.66 -9.37
N PHE A 232 -1.43 -22.89 -9.57
CA PHE A 232 -1.95 -23.38 -10.85
C PHE A 232 -1.64 -22.43 -12.01
N ALA A 233 -1.74 -21.12 -11.78
CA ALA A 233 -1.41 -20.13 -12.79
C ALA A 233 0.05 -20.25 -13.24
N ASP A 234 0.98 -20.41 -12.33
CA ASP A 234 2.41 -20.50 -12.66
C ASP A 234 2.79 -21.84 -13.30
N GLU A 235 1.99 -22.89 -13.07
CA GLU A 235 2.02 -24.13 -13.83
C GLU A 235 1.30 -24.05 -15.19
N ASN A 236 0.82 -22.86 -15.57
CA ASN A 236 0.06 -22.60 -16.79
C ASN A 236 -1.30 -23.32 -16.86
N ARG A 237 -1.84 -23.75 -15.72
CA ARG A 237 -3.19 -24.34 -15.57
C ARG A 237 -4.21 -23.24 -15.33
N LEU A 238 -4.38 -22.36 -16.31
CA LEU A 238 -5.14 -21.11 -16.15
C LEU A 238 -6.64 -21.32 -15.92
N ASP A 239 -7.22 -22.41 -16.41
CA ASP A 239 -8.63 -22.74 -16.19
C ASP A 239 -8.89 -23.18 -14.74
N ASP A 240 -8.00 -24.02 -14.19
CA ASP A 240 -8.04 -24.42 -12.78
C ASP A 240 -7.80 -23.22 -11.86
N ALA A 241 -6.84 -22.35 -12.21
CA ALA A 241 -6.58 -21.12 -11.48
C ALA A 241 -7.81 -20.21 -11.42
N ALA A 242 -8.49 -20.03 -12.56
CA ALA A 242 -9.71 -19.23 -12.61
C ALA A 242 -10.84 -19.85 -11.78
N HIS A 243 -10.99 -21.18 -11.83
CA HIS A 243 -12.00 -21.89 -11.03
C HIS A 243 -11.78 -21.68 -9.52
N GLU A 244 -10.54 -21.81 -9.06
CA GLU A 244 -10.20 -21.59 -7.64
C GLU A 244 -10.45 -20.15 -7.18
N LEU A 245 -10.14 -19.16 -8.01
CA LEU A 245 -10.44 -17.76 -7.71
C LEU A 245 -11.95 -17.49 -7.68
N ASP A 246 -12.73 -18.14 -8.54
CA ASP A 246 -14.19 -18.03 -8.53
C ASP A 246 -14.80 -18.66 -7.27
N LEU A 247 -14.19 -19.71 -6.73
CA LEU A 247 -14.58 -20.29 -5.44
C LEU A 247 -14.17 -19.37 -4.29
N ALA A 248 -12.94 -18.83 -4.31
CA ALA A 248 -12.48 -17.87 -3.31
C ALA A 248 -13.34 -16.59 -3.29
N ALA A 249 -13.84 -16.13 -4.43
CA ALA A 249 -14.70 -14.94 -4.50
C ALA A 249 -16.13 -15.17 -3.96
N ARG A 250 -16.55 -16.44 -3.75
CA ARG A 250 -17.87 -16.80 -3.22
C ARG A 250 -17.88 -16.97 -1.71
N THR A 251 -16.71 -17.08 -1.08
CA THR A 251 -16.61 -17.12 0.37
C THR A 251 -16.79 -15.73 0.95
N GLU A 252 -17.26 -15.64 2.19
CA GLU A 252 -17.41 -14.36 2.88
C GLU A 252 -16.01 -13.85 3.26
N VAL A 253 -15.48 -12.94 2.45
CA VAL A 253 -14.16 -12.34 2.62
C VAL A 253 -14.26 -10.90 3.09
N SER A 254 -13.24 -10.42 3.79
CA SER A 254 -13.17 -9.01 4.16
C SER A 254 -13.02 -8.11 2.94
N VAL A 255 -13.36 -6.83 3.07
CA VAL A 255 -13.10 -5.81 2.03
C VAL A 255 -11.61 -5.76 1.65
N LYS A 256 -10.72 -6.09 2.60
CA LYS A 256 -9.28 -6.12 2.39
C LYS A 256 -8.86 -7.28 1.47
N GLU A 257 -9.53 -8.42 1.52
CA GLU A 257 -9.21 -9.57 0.67
C GLU A 257 -9.92 -9.51 -0.69
N SER A 258 -11.12 -8.92 -0.74
CA SER A 258 -11.96 -8.94 -1.94
C SER A 258 -11.30 -8.28 -3.16
N TRP A 259 -10.64 -7.12 -2.97
CA TRP A 259 -9.99 -6.42 -4.07
C TRP A 259 -8.81 -7.23 -4.63
N TRP A 260 -8.12 -7.97 -3.77
CA TRP A 260 -6.96 -8.78 -4.14
C TRP A 260 -7.35 -10.05 -4.91
N ILE A 261 -8.44 -10.71 -4.51
CA ILE A 261 -9.00 -11.83 -5.28
C ILE A 261 -9.43 -11.34 -6.67
N ALA A 262 -10.15 -10.21 -6.76
CA ALA A 262 -10.55 -9.62 -8.03
C ALA A 262 -9.35 -9.21 -8.90
N TYR A 263 -8.28 -8.71 -8.28
CA TYR A 263 -7.04 -8.38 -8.98
C TYR A 263 -6.43 -9.64 -9.63
N ASN A 264 -6.33 -10.73 -8.88
CA ASN A 264 -5.78 -11.97 -9.40
C ASN A 264 -6.70 -12.60 -10.46
N GLN A 265 -8.02 -12.49 -10.34
CA GLN A 265 -8.95 -12.87 -11.42
C GLN A 265 -8.64 -12.12 -12.71
N ALA A 266 -8.36 -10.81 -12.63
CA ALA A 266 -7.96 -10.02 -13.79
C ALA A 266 -6.65 -10.50 -14.42
N LEU A 267 -5.63 -10.79 -13.60
CA LEU A 267 -4.35 -11.31 -14.10
C LEU A 267 -4.54 -12.63 -14.85
N ILE A 268 -5.31 -13.56 -14.30
CA ILE A 268 -5.61 -14.85 -14.94
C ILE A 268 -6.43 -14.68 -16.21
N ALA A 269 -7.46 -13.82 -16.20
CA ALA A 269 -8.24 -13.52 -17.39
C ALA A 269 -7.38 -12.93 -18.52
N GLY A 270 -6.46 -12.02 -18.19
CA GLY A 270 -5.50 -11.45 -19.14
C GLY A 270 -4.58 -12.53 -19.74
N ARG A 271 -4.04 -13.43 -18.92
CA ARG A 271 -3.22 -14.56 -19.39
C ARG A 271 -4.00 -15.55 -20.28
N ARG A 272 -5.32 -15.66 -20.10
CA ARG A 272 -6.22 -16.44 -20.96
C ARG A 272 -6.65 -15.69 -22.24
N GLY A 273 -6.19 -14.45 -22.45
CA GLY A 273 -6.59 -13.60 -23.56
C GLY A 273 -8.02 -13.05 -23.46
N ARG A 274 -8.66 -13.16 -22.29
CA ARG A 274 -10.05 -12.69 -22.06
C ARG A 274 -10.05 -11.24 -21.59
N ILE A 275 -9.80 -10.33 -22.52
CA ILE A 275 -9.60 -8.90 -22.23
C ILE A 275 -10.81 -8.27 -21.53
N ASN A 276 -12.04 -8.61 -21.95
CA ASN A 276 -13.25 -8.06 -21.33
C ASN A 276 -13.41 -8.52 -19.88
N ASP A 277 -13.17 -9.81 -19.61
CA ASP A 277 -13.20 -10.37 -18.26
C ASP A 277 -12.10 -9.74 -17.39
N GLN A 278 -10.90 -9.52 -17.96
CA GLN A 278 -9.81 -8.83 -17.30
C GLN A 278 -10.21 -7.41 -16.88
N LEU A 279 -10.76 -6.61 -17.80
CA LEU A 279 -11.20 -5.24 -17.49
C LEU A 279 -12.32 -5.21 -16.44
N HIS A 280 -13.28 -6.14 -16.51
CA HIS A 280 -14.34 -6.25 -15.50
C HIS A 280 -13.79 -6.59 -14.11
N ALA A 281 -12.83 -7.51 -14.03
CA ALA A 281 -12.20 -7.89 -12.77
C ALA A 281 -11.31 -6.78 -12.21
N LEU A 282 -10.59 -6.03 -13.07
CA LEU A 282 -9.83 -4.84 -12.66
C LEU A 282 -10.76 -3.76 -12.10
N ALA A 283 -11.90 -3.50 -12.74
CA ALA A 283 -12.88 -2.53 -12.24
C ALA A 283 -13.41 -2.91 -10.84
N ARG A 284 -13.72 -4.19 -10.59
CA ARG A 284 -14.10 -4.67 -9.25
C ARG A 284 -12.98 -4.51 -8.23
N SER A 285 -11.74 -4.79 -8.64
CA SER A 285 -10.57 -4.64 -7.77
C SER A 285 -10.34 -3.17 -7.38
N ILE A 286 -10.40 -2.26 -8.35
CA ILE A 286 -10.30 -0.82 -8.15
C ILE A 286 -11.40 -0.32 -7.20
N GLU A 287 -12.63 -0.79 -7.37
CA GLU A 287 -13.74 -0.42 -6.49
C GLU A 287 -13.52 -0.91 -5.04
N GLY A 288 -12.96 -2.11 -4.86
CA GLY A 288 -12.54 -2.59 -3.55
C GLY A 288 -11.46 -1.70 -2.92
N VAL A 289 -10.48 -1.25 -3.70
CA VAL A 289 -9.44 -0.30 -3.23
C VAL A 289 -10.05 1.06 -2.87
N ARG A 290 -11.02 1.56 -3.64
CA ARG A 290 -11.74 2.81 -3.31
C ARG A 290 -12.52 2.68 -2.02
N THR A 291 -13.25 1.57 -1.84
CA THR A 291 -13.97 1.27 -0.60
C THR A 291 -13.03 1.19 0.60
N LEU A 292 -11.87 0.54 0.45
CA LEU A 292 -10.86 0.48 1.51
C LEU A 292 -10.30 1.87 1.83
N SER A 293 -10.00 2.67 0.79
CA SER A 293 -9.47 4.02 0.94
C SER A 293 -10.46 4.95 1.62
N SER A 294 -11.74 4.92 1.24
CA SER A 294 -12.78 5.77 1.84
C SER A 294 -12.99 5.47 3.33
N ARG A 295 -12.85 4.20 3.74
CA ARG A 295 -12.87 3.77 5.16
C ARG A 295 -11.57 4.04 5.90
N GLY A 296 -10.49 4.36 5.18
CA GLY A 296 -9.18 4.69 5.76
C GLY A 296 -9.15 6.01 6.52
N GLY A 297 -10.14 6.90 6.32
CA GLY A 297 -10.18 8.24 6.90
C GLY A 297 -8.92 9.03 6.54
N ARG A 298 -8.21 9.57 7.53
CA ARG A 298 -6.95 10.30 7.32
C ARG A 298 -5.84 9.50 6.61
N TYR A 299 -5.94 8.17 6.59
CA TYR A 299 -4.98 7.26 5.94
C TYR A 299 -5.38 6.86 4.51
N ALA A 300 -6.49 7.38 3.99
CA ALA A 300 -6.97 7.06 2.63
C ALA A 300 -5.89 7.22 1.55
N PRO A 301 -5.07 8.29 1.53
CA PRO A 301 -4.06 8.47 0.49
C PRO A 301 -2.95 7.42 0.53
N ASP A 302 -2.52 7.03 1.74
CA ASP A 302 -1.50 6.00 1.95
C ASP A 302 -1.99 4.64 1.47
N ILE A 303 -3.25 4.30 1.79
CA ILE A 303 -3.91 3.08 1.32
C ILE A 303 -4.03 3.07 -0.19
N ALA A 304 -4.50 4.16 -0.81
CA ALA A 304 -4.60 4.27 -2.26
C ALA A 304 -3.23 4.09 -2.94
N ALA A 305 -2.19 4.70 -2.37
CA ALA A 305 -0.82 4.58 -2.88
C ALA A 305 -0.28 3.15 -2.77
N SER A 306 -0.51 2.46 -1.65
CA SER A 306 -0.01 1.10 -1.42
C SER A 306 -0.80 0.03 -2.18
N HIS A 307 -2.04 0.31 -2.58
CA HIS A 307 -2.92 -0.63 -3.29
C HIS A 307 -3.19 -0.23 -4.75
N ARG A 308 -2.27 0.49 -5.38
CA ARG A 308 -2.43 1.00 -6.76
C ARG A 308 -2.29 -0.04 -7.88
N ALA A 309 -1.87 -1.26 -7.59
CA ALA A 309 -1.57 -2.29 -8.60
C ALA A 309 -2.69 -2.50 -9.64
N PRO A 310 -3.99 -2.56 -9.25
CA PRO A 310 -5.09 -2.69 -10.21
C PRO A 310 -5.15 -1.55 -11.24
N TYR A 311 -4.89 -0.31 -10.80
CA TYR A 311 -4.88 0.86 -11.67
C TYR A 311 -3.71 0.79 -12.66
N LEU A 312 -2.51 0.44 -12.19
CA LEU A 312 -1.32 0.30 -13.04
C LEU A 312 -1.53 -0.80 -14.08
N GLN A 313 -2.14 -1.93 -13.68
CA GLN A 313 -2.45 -3.01 -14.61
C GLN A 313 -3.48 -2.60 -15.66
N GLN A 314 -4.49 -1.81 -15.27
CA GLN A 314 -5.49 -1.30 -16.22
C GLN A 314 -4.90 -0.29 -17.21
N ILE A 315 -3.95 0.57 -16.77
CA ILE A 315 -3.18 1.43 -17.68
C ILE A 315 -2.51 0.58 -18.75
N GLY A 316 -1.80 -0.49 -18.36
CA GLY A 316 -1.12 -1.37 -19.30
C GLY A 316 -2.05 -2.02 -20.33
N VAL A 317 -3.25 -2.45 -19.91
CA VAL A 317 -4.24 -3.05 -20.81
C VAL A 317 -4.72 -2.06 -21.88
N HIS A 318 -5.07 -0.83 -21.49
CA HIS A 318 -5.53 0.19 -22.44
C HIS A 318 -4.37 0.71 -23.31
N ALA A 319 -3.19 0.94 -22.73
CA ALA A 319 -2.03 1.46 -23.45
C ALA A 319 -1.55 0.50 -24.56
N ARG A 320 -1.54 -0.82 -24.32
CA ARG A 320 -1.24 -1.82 -25.37
C ARG A 320 -2.23 -1.81 -26.53
N ARG A 321 -3.43 -1.28 -26.31
CA ARG A 321 -4.49 -1.11 -27.33
C ARG A 321 -4.50 0.28 -27.94
N ALA A 322 -3.54 1.15 -27.59
CA ALA A 322 -3.49 2.56 -27.94
C ALA A 322 -4.76 3.36 -27.51
N GLU A 323 -5.41 2.93 -26.43
CA GLU A 323 -6.59 3.58 -25.87
C GLU A 323 -6.15 4.63 -24.84
N TRP A 324 -5.69 5.79 -25.31
CA TRP A 324 -5.05 6.78 -24.46
C TRP A 324 -5.99 7.60 -23.58
N ALA A 325 -7.26 7.79 -23.98
CA ALA A 325 -8.23 8.53 -23.17
C ALA A 325 -8.58 7.77 -21.86
N PRO A 326 -8.87 6.45 -21.89
CA PRO A 326 -8.97 5.65 -20.66
C PRO A 326 -7.69 5.65 -19.81
N VAL A 327 -6.51 5.57 -20.43
CA VAL A 327 -5.23 5.67 -19.68
C VAL A 327 -5.16 7.00 -18.93
N LEU A 328 -5.49 8.11 -19.59
CA LEU A 328 -5.47 9.44 -18.98
C LEU A 328 -6.47 9.55 -17.83
N GLN A 329 -7.68 9.00 -17.98
CA GLN A 329 -8.68 8.94 -16.90
C GLN A 329 -8.14 8.22 -15.65
N ILE A 330 -7.51 7.06 -15.82
CA ILE A 330 -6.94 6.28 -14.71
C ILE A 330 -5.80 7.06 -14.03
N VAL A 331 -4.97 7.74 -14.82
CA VAL A 331 -3.93 8.62 -14.30
C VAL A 331 -4.51 9.78 -13.50
N MET A 332 -5.60 10.40 -13.97
CA MET A 332 -6.28 11.48 -13.24
C MET A 332 -6.79 11.02 -11.87
N GLU A 333 -7.33 9.81 -11.80
CA GLU A 333 -7.76 9.21 -10.54
C GLU A 333 -6.59 8.97 -9.59
N LEU A 334 -5.49 8.39 -10.08
CA LEU A 334 -4.28 8.17 -9.28
C LEU A 334 -3.65 9.49 -8.80
N ASP A 335 -3.63 10.52 -9.64
CA ASP A 335 -3.10 11.85 -9.31
C ASP A 335 -3.93 12.51 -8.21
N ALA A 336 -5.26 12.47 -8.31
CA ALA A 336 -6.14 13.02 -7.30
C ALA A 336 -5.95 12.33 -5.94
N LEU A 337 -5.78 11.00 -5.94
CA LEU A 337 -5.46 10.22 -4.74
C LEU A 337 -4.08 10.59 -4.16
N ALA A 338 -3.08 10.83 -5.00
CA ALA A 338 -1.74 11.22 -4.57
C ALA A 338 -1.67 12.66 -4.03
N LEU A 339 -2.41 13.61 -4.62
CA LEU A 339 -2.48 14.99 -4.13
C LEU A 339 -3.04 15.09 -2.72
N LEU A 340 -4.04 14.28 -2.38
CA LEU A 340 -4.57 14.19 -1.02
C LEU A 340 -3.49 13.75 0.00
N SER A 341 -2.46 13.01 -0.44
CA SER A 341 -1.33 12.61 0.43
C SER A 341 -0.35 13.76 0.68
N THR A 342 -0.04 14.55 -0.36
CA THR A 342 0.98 15.60 -0.31
C THR A 342 0.52 16.86 0.42
N GLU A 343 -0.76 17.21 0.37
CA GLU A 343 -1.30 18.33 1.16
C GLU A 343 -1.31 18.03 2.68
N ARG A 344 -1.13 16.76 3.07
CA ARG A 344 -1.21 16.29 4.45
C ARG A 344 0.12 15.83 5.03
N SER A 345 1.17 15.63 4.23
CA SER A 345 2.51 15.29 4.74
C SER A 345 3.01 16.39 5.68
N PRO A 346 3.19 16.11 6.99
CA PRO A 346 3.79 17.07 7.88
C PRO A 346 5.26 17.20 7.49
N ALA A 347 5.70 18.42 7.17
CA ALA A 347 7.09 18.77 7.37
C ALA A 347 7.45 18.32 8.79
N VAL A 348 8.56 17.59 8.94
CA VAL A 348 9.09 17.05 10.21
C VAL A 348 9.15 18.18 11.24
N GLN A 349 8.05 18.37 11.97
CA GLN A 349 7.96 19.18 13.17
C GLN A 349 7.09 18.40 14.14
N PRO A 350 7.67 17.87 15.22
CA PRO A 350 6.87 17.31 16.28
C PRO A 350 6.12 18.47 16.94
N ASN A 351 4.83 18.25 17.21
CA ASN A 351 4.11 18.91 18.30
C ASN A 351 3.42 20.28 18.05
N ARG A 352 2.67 20.44 16.96
CA ARG A 352 1.52 21.38 16.97
C ARG A 352 0.27 20.74 16.38
N ALA A 353 -0.77 20.64 17.21
CA ALA A 353 -2.12 20.26 16.78
C ALA A 353 -2.63 21.29 15.74
N ARG A 354 -2.78 20.86 14.48
CA ARG A 354 -3.51 21.63 13.47
C ARG A 354 -5.01 21.48 13.70
N PRO A 355 -5.82 22.51 13.36
CA PRO A 355 -7.26 22.40 13.38
C PRO A 355 -7.69 21.27 12.45
N THR A 356 -8.61 20.44 12.93
CA THR A 356 -9.24 19.34 12.18
C THR A 356 -9.97 19.91 10.98
N THR A 357 -9.32 19.94 9.82
CA THR A 357 -10.03 20.04 8.54
C THR A 357 -10.93 18.84 8.42
N THR A 358 -12.24 19.09 8.28
CA THR A 358 -13.27 18.08 8.07
C THR A 358 -12.85 17.08 7.00
N ASP A 359 -12.78 15.80 7.39
CA ASP A 359 -12.56 14.65 6.51
C ASP A 359 -13.78 14.49 5.59
N SER A 360 -13.87 15.30 4.53
CA SER A 360 -14.76 14.98 3.42
C SER A 360 -14.13 13.83 2.62
N PRO A 361 -14.84 12.71 2.40
CA PRO A 361 -14.35 11.65 1.53
C PRO A 361 -14.19 12.21 0.11
N PHE A 362 -13.08 11.86 -0.53
CA PHE A 362 -12.90 12.13 -1.96
C PHE A 362 -13.86 11.24 -2.75
N ASP A 363 -14.69 11.85 -3.58
CA ASP A 363 -15.54 11.14 -4.54
C ASP A 363 -14.87 11.21 -5.92
N ALA A 364 -14.55 10.05 -6.50
CA ALA A 364 -13.95 9.98 -7.83
C ALA A 364 -14.88 10.55 -8.93
N THR A 365 -16.18 10.68 -8.65
CA THR A 365 -17.15 11.29 -9.57
C THR A 365 -17.03 12.80 -9.72
N ASP A 366 -16.27 13.47 -8.84
CA ASP A 366 -15.99 14.91 -8.93
C ASP A 366 -14.83 15.24 -9.89
N LEU A 367 -14.20 14.22 -10.50
CA LEU A 367 -13.14 14.45 -11.47
C LEU A 367 -13.71 15.05 -12.76
N PRO A 368 -13.03 16.05 -13.36
CA PRO A 368 -13.44 16.60 -14.64
C PRO A 368 -13.38 15.53 -15.72
N ALA A 369 -14.21 15.66 -16.76
CA ALA A 369 -14.14 14.77 -17.91
C ALA A 369 -12.77 14.88 -18.61
N VAL A 370 -12.28 13.78 -19.20
CA VAL A 370 -11.00 13.71 -19.92
C VAL A 370 -10.86 14.85 -20.95
N ASP A 371 -11.92 15.13 -21.71
CA ASP A 371 -11.92 16.19 -22.73
C ASP A 371 -11.69 17.58 -22.13
N GLN A 372 -12.16 17.83 -20.90
CA GLN A 372 -11.92 19.10 -20.21
C GLN A 372 -10.46 19.22 -19.77
N VAL A 373 -9.84 18.12 -19.33
CA VAL A 373 -8.41 18.10 -18.99
C VAL A 373 -7.57 18.33 -20.23
N ILE A 374 -7.85 17.61 -21.32
CA ILE A 374 -7.18 17.80 -22.61
C ILE A 374 -7.35 19.26 -23.09
N ALA A 375 -8.54 19.84 -22.96
CA ALA A 375 -8.80 21.23 -23.31
C ALA A 375 -7.99 22.22 -22.44
N ALA A 376 -7.83 21.93 -21.14
CA ALA A 376 -7.05 22.76 -20.22
C ALA A 376 -5.55 22.80 -20.56
N TRP A 377 -5.06 21.80 -21.29
CA TRP A 377 -3.68 21.71 -21.78
C TRP A 377 -3.48 22.25 -23.20
N ARG A 378 -4.49 22.83 -23.84
CA ARG A 378 -4.33 23.44 -25.18
C ARG A 378 -3.26 24.54 -25.17
N GLY A 379 -2.37 24.51 -26.16
CA GLY A 379 -1.23 25.42 -26.27
C GLY A 379 -0.07 25.11 -25.32
N ARG A 380 -0.12 23.95 -24.63
CA ARG A 380 0.94 23.42 -23.78
C ARG A 380 1.22 21.96 -24.15
N HIS A 381 2.38 21.47 -23.73
CA HIS A 381 2.76 20.07 -23.91
C HIS A 381 2.98 19.46 -22.52
N LEU A 382 2.09 18.55 -22.13
CA LEU A 382 2.25 17.74 -20.94
C LEU A 382 2.73 16.35 -21.34
N VAL A 383 3.80 15.90 -20.71
CA VAL A 383 4.30 14.53 -20.77
C VAL A 383 4.06 13.87 -19.42
N ILE A 384 3.40 12.72 -19.43
CA ILE A 384 3.18 11.89 -18.26
C ILE A 384 3.97 10.60 -18.44
N LEU A 385 4.80 10.24 -17.47
CA LEU A 385 5.38 8.91 -17.39
C LEU A 385 4.64 8.10 -16.33
N ALA A 386 3.92 7.07 -16.79
CA ALA A 386 3.09 6.21 -15.95
C ALA A 386 3.51 4.74 -16.13
N PRO A 387 3.85 4.02 -15.05
CA PRO A 387 4.19 2.61 -15.14
C PRO A 387 2.93 1.73 -15.22
N ASP A 388 3.04 0.61 -15.91
CA ASP A 388 2.33 -0.61 -15.52
C ASP A 388 3.29 -1.54 -14.73
N GLU A 389 2.90 -2.80 -14.47
CA GLU A 389 3.76 -3.75 -13.75
C GLU A 389 5.07 -4.11 -14.50
N GLN A 390 5.12 -3.97 -15.82
CA GLN A 390 6.21 -4.43 -16.68
C GLN A 390 6.87 -3.29 -17.45
N MET A 391 6.07 -2.38 -18.01
CA MET A 391 6.46 -1.34 -18.95
C MET A 391 6.21 0.04 -18.36
N LEU A 392 7.07 0.98 -18.72
CA LEU A 392 6.80 2.40 -18.56
C LEU A 392 6.15 2.93 -19.83
N TRP A 393 5.08 3.70 -19.65
CA TRP A 393 4.34 4.35 -20.72
C TRP A 393 4.57 5.86 -20.66
N ARG A 394 4.88 6.45 -21.81
CA ARG A 394 4.81 7.89 -22.01
C ARG A 394 3.46 8.23 -22.60
N ILE A 395 2.77 9.17 -21.96
CA ILE A 395 1.50 9.72 -22.41
C ILE A 395 1.76 11.19 -22.74
N ASP A 396 1.47 11.58 -23.97
CA ASP A 396 1.69 12.91 -24.50
C ASP A 396 0.33 13.62 -24.65
N VAL A 397 0.10 14.69 -23.89
CA VAL A 397 -1.08 15.56 -24.03
C VAL A 397 -0.63 16.86 -24.66
N ARG A 398 -1.05 17.08 -25.91
CA ARG A 398 -0.62 18.23 -26.71
C ARG A 398 -1.70 18.60 -27.73
N ASP A 399 -1.94 19.91 -27.88
CA ASP A 399 -2.79 20.48 -28.93
C ASP A 399 -4.19 19.83 -29.03
N GLY A 400 -4.77 19.51 -27.87
CA GLY A 400 -6.11 18.90 -27.80
C GLY A 400 -6.15 17.41 -28.14
N GLN A 401 -5.00 16.75 -28.19
CA GLN A 401 -4.86 15.31 -28.43
C GLN A 401 -4.15 14.65 -27.25
N VAL A 402 -4.44 13.36 -27.05
CA VAL A 402 -3.70 12.49 -26.15
C VAL A 402 -3.17 11.29 -26.94
N THR A 403 -1.86 11.11 -26.90
CA THR A 403 -1.16 9.99 -27.53
C THR A 403 -0.24 9.33 -26.52
N GLY A 404 0.46 8.27 -26.91
CA GLY A 404 1.45 7.66 -26.05
C GLY A 404 2.25 6.56 -26.73
N ALA A 405 3.24 6.07 -26.00
CA ALA A 405 4.12 4.98 -26.42
C ALA A 405 4.70 4.24 -25.21
N ALA A 406 5.05 2.97 -25.41
CA ALA A 406 5.92 2.26 -24.46
C ALA A 406 7.35 2.80 -24.59
N VAL A 407 8.02 3.05 -23.46
CA VAL A 407 9.37 3.64 -23.46
C VAL A 407 10.44 2.75 -22.83
N GLY A 408 10.05 1.62 -22.25
CA GLY A 408 10.98 0.61 -21.74
C GLY A 408 10.42 -0.15 -20.54
N SER A 409 11.25 -0.99 -19.93
CA SER A 409 10.89 -1.73 -18.72
C SER A 409 10.71 -0.78 -17.53
N SER A 410 9.57 -0.89 -16.85
CA SER A 410 9.25 -0.14 -15.62
C SER A 410 10.31 -0.34 -14.54
N ARG A 411 10.77 -1.59 -14.35
CA ARG A 411 11.77 -1.96 -13.34
C ARG A 411 13.15 -1.39 -13.67
N GLU A 412 13.59 -1.48 -14.93
CA GLU A 412 14.91 -1.00 -15.34
C GLU A 412 15.00 0.52 -15.24
N LEU A 413 13.97 1.22 -15.73
CA LEU A 413 13.92 2.68 -15.66
C LEU A 413 13.79 3.18 -14.22
N ALA A 414 13.07 2.47 -13.35
CA ALA A 414 13.04 2.78 -11.91
C ALA A 414 14.42 2.63 -11.25
N LEU A 415 15.20 1.60 -11.62
CA LEU A 415 16.56 1.42 -11.14
C LEU A 415 17.49 2.55 -11.62
N MET A 416 17.36 2.94 -12.89
CA MET A 416 18.09 4.09 -13.45
C MET A 416 17.73 5.39 -12.72
N ALA A 417 16.46 5.61 -12.40
CA ALA A 417 16.02 6.79 -11.65
C ALA A 417 16.68 6.85 -10.27
N ARG A 418 16.76 5.72 -9.55
CA ARG A 418 17.47 5.63 -8.27
C ARG A 418 18.98 5.86 -8.40
N ARG A 419 19.60 5.31 -9.45
CA ARG A 419 21.03 5.55 -9.73
C ARG A 419 21.31 7.02 -9.97
N LEU A 420 20.51 7.66 -10.83
CA LEU A 420 20.67 9.07 -11.14
C LEU A 420 20.36 9.98 -9.94
N GLU A 421 19.43 9.57 -9.07
CA GLU A 421 19.18 10.27 -7.81
C GLU A 421 20.39 10.19 -6.86
N ALA A 422 21.05 9.03 -6.78
CA ALA A 422 22.23 8.83 -5.94
C ALA A 422 23.49 9.49 -6.53
N ASP A 423 23.61 9.49 -7.86
CA ASP A 423 24.71 10.08 -8.63
C ASP A 423 24.16 10.83 -9.86
N PRO A 424 23.92 12.14 -9.76
CA PRO A 424 23.46 12.95 -10.89
C PRO A 424 24.42 12.98 -12.09
N GLY A 425 25.66 12.50 -11.94
CA GLY A 425 26.65 12.39 -13.02
C GLY A 425 26.54 11.11 -13.85
N ASP A 426 25.65 10.18 -13.51
CA ASP A 426 25.45 8.92 -14.25
C ASP A 426 24.85 9.19 -15.65
N SER A 427 25.74 9.43 -16.61
CA SER A 427 25.37 9.81 -17.98
C SER A 427 24.54 8.75 -18.71
N SER A 428 24.74 7.47 -18.40
CA SER A 428 23.96 6.37 -18.99
C SER A 428 22.52 6.39 -18.48
N ALA A 429 22.33 6.57 -17.16
CA ALA A 429 21.00 6.68 -16.57
C ALA A 429 20.29 7.96 -17.04
N ALA A 430 21.02 9.09 -17.07
CA ALA A 430 20.53 10.37 -17.55
C ALA A 430 20.04 10.30 -18.99
N ASP A 431 20.81 9.69 -19.90
CA ASP A 431 20.47 9.61 -21.32
C ASP A 431 19.27 8.69 -21.57
N THR A 432 19.23 7.54 -20.88
CA THR A 432 18.15 6.57 -21.03
C THR A 432 16.83 7.13 -20.51
N LEU A 433 16.83 7.74 -19.31
CA LEU A 433 15.64 8.38 -18.76
C LEU A 433 15.20 9.59 -19.56
N GLY A 434 16.14 10.37 -20.10
CA GLY A 434 15.84 11.50 -20.94
C GLY A 434 15.22 11.10 -22.28
N ALA A 435 15.72 10.02 -22.91
CA ALA A 435 15.10 9.41 -24.09
C ALA A 435 13.72 8.81 -23.83
N ALA A 436 13.50 8.24 -22.63
CA ALA A 436 12.19 7.77 -22.22
C ALA A 436 11.21 8.94 -22.02
N LEU A 437 11.68 10.05 -21.44
CA LEU A 437 10.86 11.23 -21.16
C LEU A 437 10.48 12.00 -22.42
N LEU A 438 11.45 12.32 -23.29
CA LEU A 438 11.19 13.19 -24.43
C LEU A 438 11.04 12.42 -25.75
N PRO A 439 9.97 12.69 -26.53
CA PRO A 439 9.90 12.31 -27.94
C PRO A 439 11.10 12.85 -28.72
N ALA A 440 11.60 12.07 -29.69
CA ALA A 440 12.79 12.41 -30.50
C ALA A 440 12.62 13.69 -31.36
N ASP A 441 11.39 14.12 -31.57
CA ASP A 441 10.94 15.29 -32.32
C ASP A 441 10.64 16.51 -31.43
N THR A 442 10.84 16.40 -30.11
CA THR A 442 10.64 17.53 -29.19
C THR A 442 11.77 18.54 -29.39
N THR A 443 11.44 19.62 -30.10
CA THR A 443 12.33 20.76 -30.34
C THR A 443 11.66 22.02 -29.84
N ASP A 444 12.41 22.81 -29.08
CA ASP A 444 12.09 24.16 -28.60
C ASP A 444 10.74 24.34 -27.88
N GLY A 445 10.79 24.62 -26.58
CA GLY A 445 9.60 24.97 -25.81
C GLY A 445 9.68 24.56 -24.36
N VAL A 446 8.52 24.57 -23.69
CA VAL A 446 8.39 24.14 -22.29
C VAL A 446 7.55 22.90 -22.26
N VAL A 447 8.12 21.84 -21.69
CA VAL A 447 7.45 20.56 -21.50
C VAL A 447 7.10 20.44 -20.03
N ASP A 448 5.81 20.40 -19.75
CA ASP A 448 5.29 20.10 -18.43
C ASP A 448 5.40 18.58 -18.20
N VAL A 449 5.92 18.15 -17.06
CA VAL A 449 6.25 16.74 -16.79
C VAL A 449 5.58 16.27 -15.52
N LEU A 450 4.75 15.22 -15.63
CA LEU A 450 4.16 14.48 -14.52
C LEU A 450 4.80 13.10 -14.43
N LEU A 451 5.45 12.79 -13.30
CA LEU A 451 6.11 11.51 -13.07
C LEU A 451 5.35 10.72 -12.01
N ILE A 452 4.92 9.50 -12.34
CA ILE A 452 4.14 8.64 -11.46
C ILE A 452 4.98 7.43 -11.02
N GLY A 453 4.86 7.05 -9.75
CA GLY A 453 5.49 5.83 -9.24
C GLY A 453 6.99 5.98 -8.94
N PRO A 454 7.79 4.89 -9.04
CA PRO A 454 9.20 4.88 -8.62
C PRO A 454 10.10 5.89 -9.33
N ILE A 455 9.75 6.29 -10.55
CA ILE A 455 10.48 7.29 -11.33
C ILE A 455 10.16 8.73 -10.90
N ALA A 456 9.24 8.95 -9.96
CA ALA A 456 8.91 10.28 -9.48
C ALA A 456 10.10 11.00 -8.84
N ARG A 457 11.19 10.33 -8.46
CA ARG A 457 12.35 10.98 -7.85
C ARG A 457 13.43 11.41 -8.85
N THR A 458 13.21 11.18 -10.15
CA THR A 458 14.17 11.52 -11.20
C THR A 458 14.54 13.01 -11.19
N PRO A 459 15.84 13.36 -11.09
CA PRO A 459 16.30 14.74 -11.14
C PRO A 459 16.26 15.26 -12.59
N LEU A 460 15.18 15.99 -12.95
CA LEU A 460 14.96 16.47 -14.32
C LEU A 460 16.11 17.31 -14.90
N ALA A 461 16.82 18.07 -14.06
CA ALA A 461 17.93 18.91 -14.48
C ALA A 461 19.16 18.12 -14.95
N ALA A 462 19.31 16.87 -14.50
CA ALA A 462 20.43 16.00 -14.88
C ALA A 462 20.15 15.19 -16.16
N LEU A 463 18.92 15.22 -16.68
CA LEU A 463 18.54 14.40 -17.83
C LEU A 463 19.25 14.87 -19.10
N THR A 464 19.78 13.89 -19.84
CA THR A 464 20.39 14.11 -21.15
C THR A 464 19.60 13.38 -22.24
N HIS A 465 19.77 13.83 -23.48
CA HIS A 465 19.31 13.10 -24.64
C HIS A 465 20.38 13.18 -25.73
N ARG A 466 20.87 12.03 -26.18
CA ARG A 466 22.00 11.92 -27.11
C ARG A 466 23.23 12.67 -26.59
N GLY A 467 23.52 12.53 -25.30
CA GLY A 467 24.68 13.13 -24.63
C GLY A 467 24.60 14.63 -24.36
N HIS A 468 23.46 15.29 -24.64
CA HIS A 468 23.27 16.70 -24.37
C HIS A 468 22.22 16.90 -23.29
N LEU A 469 22.40 17.90 -22.42
CA LEU A 469 21.37 18.25 -21.42
C LEU A 469 20.06 18.62 -22.11
N ILE A 470 18.97 18.00 -21.67
CA ILE A 470 17.64 18.30 -22.21
C ILE A 470 17.27 19.76 -21.97
N VAL A 471 17.61 20.29 -20.79
CA VAL A 471 17.35 21.67 -20.39
C VAL A 471 18.02 22.71 -21.28
N ALA A 472 19.00 22.32 -22.11
CA ALA A 472 19.60 23.22 -23.09
C ALA A 472 18.71 23.46 -24.32
N HIS A 473 17.72 22.60 -24.58
CA HIS A 473 16.88 22.62 -25.78
C HIS A 473 15.37 22.67 -25.47
N ALA A 474 14.97 22.20 -24.28
CA ALA A 474 13.58 22.24 -23.81
C ALA A 474 13.55 22.53 -22.31
N ALA A 475 12.74 23.51 -21.90
CA ALA A 475 12.55 23.79 -20.48
C ALA A 475 11.61 22.74 -19.87
N LEU A 476 12.14 21.89 -18.99
CA LEU A 476 11.34 20.90 -18.26
C LEU A 476 10.71 21.56 -17.03
N THR A 477 9.39 21.56 -16.94
CA THR A 477 8.65 22.05 -15.77
C THR A 477 7.97 20.87 -15.10
N ARG A 478 8.37 20.54 -13.87
CA ARG A 478 7.67 19.50 -13.12
C ARG A 478 6.30 20.01 -12.68
N VAL A 479 5.25 19.25 -12.97
CA VAL A 479 3.91 19.51 -12.45
C VAL A 479 3.58 18.54 -11.33
N LEU A 480 2.86 19.04 -10.34
CA LEU A 480 2.44 18.25 -9.18
C LEU A 480 1.07 17.60 -9.37
N SER A 481 0.35 18.00 -10.41
CA SER A 481 -0.97 17.48 -10.76
C SER A 481 -1.21 17.55 -12.25
N ILE A 482 -2.07 16.66 -12.73
CA ILE A 482 -2.59 16.66 -14.10
C ILE A 482 -3.47 17.89 -14.40
N LEU A 483 -4.07 18.54 -13.40
CA LEU A 483 -4.85 19.75 -13.61
C LEU A 483 -3.95 20.99 -13.52
N PRO A 484 -3.91 21.84 -14.56
CA PRO A 484 -3.09 23.04 -14.52
C PRO A 484 -3.65 24.02 -13.48
N ARG A 485 -2.93 24.22 -12.37
CA ARG A 485 -3.37 25.07 -11.25
C ARG A 485 -3.47 26.56 -11.57
N SER A 486 -2.96 27.02 -12.72
CA SER A 486 -3.13 28.41 -13.19
C SER A 486 -2.84 28.54 -14.68
N PRO A 487 -3.55 29.44 -15.40
CA PRO A 487 -3.13 29.88 -16.72
C PRO A 487 -1.73 30.50 -16.61
N ARG A 488 -0.85 30.12 -17.52
CA ARG A 488 0.54 30.57 -17.52
C ARG A 488 0.54 32.10 -17.67
N ARG A 489 1.06 32.82 -16.68
CA ARG A 489 1.37 34.24 -16.88
C ARG A 489 2.41 34.31 -18.00
N PRO A 490 2.22 35.12 -19.06
CA PRO A 490 3.25 35.31 -20.06
C PRO A 490 4.53 35.73 -19.35
N SER A 491 5.64 35.04 -19.66
CA SER A 491 6.93 35.22 -19.01
C SER A 491 7.51 36.59 -19.37
N SER A 492 7.02 37.63 -18.71
CA SER A 492 7.70 38.93 -18.58
C SER A 492 8.55 38.99 -17.30
N ALA A 493 8.52 37.93 -16.49
CA ALA A 493 9.31 37.85 -15.27
C ALA A 493 10.80 37.68 -15.62
N GLN A 494 11.61 38.63 -15.18
CA GLN A 494 13.07 38.54 -15.21
C GLN A 494 13.52 37.24 -14.52
N SER A 495 14.47 36.53 -15.12
CA SER A 495 15.11 35.38 -14.50
C SER A 495 15.71 35.78 -13.14
N VAL A 496 15.49 34.97 -12.10
CA VAL A 496 16.12 35.17 -10.79
C VAL A 496 17.13 34.05 -10.58
N VAL A 497 18.35 34.41 -10.16
CA VAL A 497 19.38 33.46 -9.80
C VAL A 497 19.65 33.58 -8.31
N LEU A 498 19.47 32.48 -7.58
CA LEU A 498 19.73 32.40 -6.14
C LEU A 498 21.08 31.72 -5.95
N GLY A 499 21.96 32.32 -5.15
CA GLY A 499 23.22 31.72 -4.73
C GLY A 499 23.28 31.57 -3.23
N ASP A 500 24.44 31.15 -2.74
CA ASP A 500 24.68 31.05 -1.31
C ASP A 500 25.06 32.42 -0.71
N PRO A 501 24.24 32.97 0.22
CA PRO A 501 24.51 34.26 0.87
C PRO A 501 25.69 34.21 1.81
N ARG A 502 25.89 33.07 2.45
CA ARG A 502 26.78 32.91 3.61
C ARG A 502 28.18 32.46 3.22
N ASP A 503 28.37 32.06 1.97
CA ASP A 503 29.63 31.53 1.45
C ASP A 503 30.08 30.24 2.17
N ASP A 504 29.13 29.49 2.75
CA ASP A 504 29.35 28.16 3.32
C ASP A 504 29.25 27.04 2.26
N LEU A 505 28.82 27.38 1.05
CA LEU A 505 28.75 26.55 -0.15
C LEU A 505 29.42 27.27 -1.35
N PRO A 506 30.76 27.43 -1.34
CA PRO A 506 31.49 28.26 -2.31
C PRO A 506 31.30 27.81 -3.77
N HIS A 507 31.11 26.50 -4.00
CA HIS A 507 30.81 25.98 -5.33
C HIS A 507 29.42 26.40 -5.84
N ALA A 508 28.40 26.41 -4.97
CA ALA A 508 27.05 26.88 -5.32
C ALA A 508 27.04 28.39 -5.59
N ARG A 509 27.78 29.18 -4.80
CA ARG A 509 27.97 30.61 -5.04
C ARG A 509 28.64 30.88 -6.40
N ALA A 510 29.72 30.17 -6.71
CA ALA A 510 30.42 30.31 -7.99
C ALA A 510 29.57 29.87 -9.20
N GLU A 511 28.70 28.87 -9.03
CA GLU A 511 27.72 28.49 -10.04
C GLU A 511 26.65 29.56 -10.23
N ALA A 512 26.04 30.05 -9.15
CA ALA A 512 25.04 31.13 -9.20
C ALA A 512 25.59 32.37 -9.91
N LEU A 513 26.82 32.78 -9.61
CA LEU A 513 27.49 33.89 -10.31
C LEU A 513 27.64 33.63 -11.82
N ARG A 514 28.07 32.42 -12.23
CA ARG A 514 28.19 32.06 -13.66
C ARG A 514 26.85 32.05 -14.37
N VAL A 515 25.81 31.51 -13.72
CA VAL A 515 24.45 31.45 -14.28
C VAL A 515 23.86 32.86 -14.41
N ALA A 516 24.02 33.70 -13.39
CA ALA A 516 23.55 35.08 -13.39
C ALA A 516 24.21 35.92 -14.50
N ALA A 517 25.53 35.79 -14.66
CA ALA A 517 26.26 36.43 -15.76
C ALA A 517 25.74 35.99 -17.14
N ARG A 518 25.45 34.70 -17.31
CA ARG A 518 24.94 34.16 -18.58
C ARG A 518 23.51 34.59 -18.89
N LEU A 519 22.69 34.76 -17.86
CA LEU A 519 21.30 35.20 -17.97
C LEU A 519 21.16 36.74 -18.00
N GLY A 520 22.23 37.50 -17.78
CA GLY A 520 22.20 38.96 -17.74
C GLY A 520 21.40 39.51 -16.56
N VAL A 521 21.37 38.80 -15.44
CA VAL A 521 20.62 39.18 -14.23
C VAL A 521 21.55 39.24 -13.02
N ALA A 522 21.20 40.03 -12.02
CA ALA A 522 21.95 40.07 -10.76
C ALA A 522 21.62 38.82 -9.93
N PRO A 523 22.63 38.08 -9.43
CA PRO A 523 22.37 37.00 -8.50
C PRO A 523 21.95 37.57 -7.14
N GLN A 524 20.95 36.94 -6.54
CA GLN A 524 20.60 37.12 -5.14
C GLN A 524 21.48 36.14 -4.34
N LEU A 525 22.60 36.66 -3.85
CA LEU A 525 23.50 35.93 -2.96
C LEU A 525 22.98 36.04 -1.55
#